data_AF-A0A2V8S1I1-F1
#
_entry.id   AF-A0A2V8S1I1-F1
#
_cell.length_a   1.000
_cell.length_b   1.000
_cell.length_c   1.000
_cell.angle_alpha   90.00
_cell.angle_beta   90.00
_cell.angle_gamma   90.00
#
_symmetry.space_group_name_H-M   'P 1'
#
loop_
_entity.id
_entity.type
_entity.pdbx_description
1 polymer ?
#
loop_
_entity_poly.entity_id
_entity_poly.type
_entity_poly.pdbx_seq_one_letter_code
_entity_poly.pdbx_strand_id
1 'polypeptide(L)'
;MNEAEVLELKAQVEADYRKQIETIDGFLDLLRRKNGASPATSTPIKPATHRKPRTGQGEERAPRVRGLLKATLDILPVLPATFTRLDIIAKVEETYPKFKGNIRPDSMRTTLKRLLEDGTIEVVEESSGPKPAVYRYVKKGVESKM
;
A
#
# COMPACT_ATOMS: atom_id res chain seq x y z
N MET A 1 -33.71 -35.91 2.16
CA MET A 1 -33.77 -34.55 1.59
C MET A 1 -34.43 -34.66 0.24
N ASN A 2 -35.61 -34.07 0.12
CA ASN A 2 -36.38 -34.10 -1.11
C ASN A 2 -35.86 -33.01 -2.06
N GLU A 3 -35.86 -33.26 -3.37
CA GLU A 3 -35.37 -32.30 -4.37
C GLU A 3 -36.06 -30.92 -4.26
N ALA A 4 -37.32 -30.90 -3.82
CA ALA A 4 -38.09 -29.67 -3.55
C ALA A 4 -37.47 -28.81 -2.42
N GLU A 5 -36.97 -29.46 -1.37
CA GLU A 5 -36.38 -28.80 -0.19
C GLU A 5 -35.03 -28.15 -0.55
N VAL A 6 -34.25 -28.80 -1.42
CA VAL A 6 -33.00 -28.26 -1.97
C VAL A 6 -33.26 -27.05 -2.87
N LEU A 7 -34.36 -27.06 -3.62
CA LEU A 7 -34.76 -25.98 -4.51
C LEU A 7 -35.21 -24.73 -3.73
N GLU A 8 -35.94 -24.94 -2.63
CA GLU A 8 -36.37 -23.88 -1.71
C GLU A 8 -35.18 -23.25 -0.98
N LEU A 9 -34.26 -24.09 -0.47
CA LEU A 9 -33.01 -23.62 0.15
C LEU A 9 -32.16 -22.78 -0.82
N LYS A 10 -32.05 -23.18 -2.09
CA LYS A 10 -31.34 -22.41 -3.12
C LYS A 10 -32.01 -21.07 -3.40
N ALA A 11 -33.34 -21.06 -3.54
CA ALA A 11 -34.10 -19.83 -3.76
C ALA A 11 -33.93 -18.84 -2.59
N GLN A 12 -33.87 -19.34 -1.36
CA GLN A 12 -33.68 -18.53 -0.17
C GLN A 12 -32.27 -17.94 -0.10
N VAL A 13 -31.25 -18.75 -0.40
CA VAL A 13 -29.85 -18.29 -0.50
C VAL A 13 -29.69 -17.23 -1.59
N GLU A 14 -30.30 -17.41 -2.77
CA GLU A 14 -30.28 -16.41 -3.83
C GLU A 14 -30.97 -15.10 -3.43
N ALA A 15 -32.09 -15.18 -2.72
CA ALA A 15 -32.79 -14.00 -2.22
C ALA A 15 -31.93 -13.22 -1.20
N ASP A 16 -31.21 -13.92 -0.34
CA ASP A 16 -30.31 -13.31 0.64
C ASP A 16 -29.09 -12.66 -0.03
N TYR A 17 -28.51 -13.30 -1.05
CA TYR A 17 -27.44 -12.69 -1.84
C TYR A 17 -27.90 -11.42 -2.57
N ARG A 18 -29.12 -11.40 -3.11
CA ARG A 18 -29.66 -10.18 -3.74
C ARG A 18 -29.79 -9.02 -2.75
N LYS A 19 -30.28 -9.28 -1.54
CA LYS A 19 -30.35 -8.26 -0.47
C LYS A 19 -28.97 -7.75 -0.06
N GLN A 20 -27.97 -8.63 -0.01
CA GLN A 20 -26.59 -8.23 0.30
C GLN A 20 -26.02 -7.31 -0.78
N ILE A 21 -26.26 -7.61 -2.06
CA ILE A 21 -25.83 -6.77 -3.20
C ILE A 21 -26.50 -5.39 -3.13
N GLU A 22 -27.81 -5.32 -2.91
CA GLU A 22 -28.52 -4.03 -2.77
C GLU A 22 -27.99 -3.19 -1.60
N THR A 23 -27.63 -3.84 -0.49
CA THR A 23 -27.06 -3.17 0.68
C THR A 23 -25.67 -2.58 0.37
N ILE A 24 -24.85 -3.32 -0.38
CA ILE A 24 -23.52 -2.86 -0.82
C ILE A 24 -23.68 -1.67 -1.77
N ASP A 25 -24.60 -1.72 -2.72
CA ASP A 25 -24.86 -0.62 -3.65
C ASP A 25 -25.31 0.65 -2.92
N GLY A 26 -26.21 0.52 -1.94
CA GLY A 26 -26.64 1.64 -1.10
C GLY A 26 -25.49 2.25 -0.29
N PHE A 27 -24.59 1.41 0.24
CA PHE A 27 -23.41 1.87 0.98
C PHE A 27 -22.39 2.57 0.08
N LEU A 28 -22.18 2.06 -1.14
CA LEU A 28 -21.32 2.69 -2.14
C LEU A 28 -21.87 4.05 -2.57
N ASP A 29 -23.18 4.18 -2.76
CA ASP A 29 -23.83 5.45 -3.07
C ASP A 29 -23.71 6.45 -1.90
N LEU A 30 -23.83 5.99 -0.65
CA LEU A 30 -23.61 6.82 0.53
C LEU A 30 -22.16 7.34 0.58
N LEU A 31 -21.17 6.47 0.33
CA LEU A 31 -19.76 6.85 0.24
C LEU A 31 -19.51 7.84 -0.90
N ARG A 32 -20.16 7.66 -2.04
CA ARG A 32 -20.05 8.55 -3.21
C ARG A 32 -20.60 9.95 -2.92
N ARG A 33 -21.72 10.03 -2.21
CA ARG A 33 -22.29 11.30 -1.72
C ARG A 33 -21.40 11.95 -0.65
N LYS A 34 -20.88 11.18 0.31
CA LYS A 34 -20.01 11.69 1.40
C LYS A 34 -18.65 12.17 0.89
N ASN A 35 -18.12 11.55 -0.17
CA ASN A 35 -16.83 11.92 -0.77
C ASN A 35 -16.95 12.95 -1.92
N GLY A 36 -18.10 13.63 -2.05
CA GLY A 36 -18.22 14.84 -2.88
C GLY A 36 -18.34 14.61 -4.39
N ALA A 37 -18.79 13.43 -4.83
CA ALA A 37 -19.18 13.25 -6.24
C ALA A 37 -20.61 13.75 -6.45
N SER A 38 -20.76 15.01 -6.83
CA SER A 38 -22.02 15.52 -7.39
C SER A 38 -22.44 14.68 -8.60
N PRO A 39 -23.74 14.38 -8.77
CA PRO A 39 -24.23 13.75 -9.99
C PRO A 39 -23.96 14.67 -11.19
N ALA A 40 -23.48 14.06 -12.26
CA ALA A 40 -23.22 14.73 -13.53
C ALA A 40 -24.53 15.29 -14.12
N THR A 41 -24.78 16.58 -13.90
CA THR A 41 -25.69 17.34 -14.76
C THR A 41 -24.98 17.56 -16.10
N SER A 42 -25.43 16.81 -17.11
CA SER A 42 -25.14 17.04 -18.52
C SER A 42 -25.40 18.50 -18.88
N THR A 43 -24.34 19.26 -19.09
CA THR A 43 -24.41 20.58 -19.71
C THR A 43 -23.65 20.55 -21.04
N PRO A 44 -24.19 21.20 -22.08
CA PRO A 44 -23.70 21.08 -23.44
C PRO A 44 -22.30 21.67 -23.57
N ILE A 45 -21.50 20.99 -24.39
CA ILE A 45 -20.12 21.33 -24.75
C ILE A 45 -20.05 22.80 -25.20
N LYS A 46 -19.45 23.65 -24.37
CA LYS A 46 -18.90 24.94 -24.82
C LYS A 46 -17.42 24.74 -25.16
N PRO A 47 -16.94 25.27 -26.30
CA PRO A 47 -15.59 25.05 -26.78
C PRO A 47 -14.56 25.69 -25.84
N ALA A 48 -13.42 25.00 -25.74
CA ALA A 48 -12.33 25.28 -24.83
C ALA A 48 -11.80 26.72 -24.93
N THR A 49 -12.12 27.54 -23.92
CA THR A 49 -11.35 28.74 -23.61
C THR A 49 -10.62 28.52 -22.29
N HIS A 50 -9.28 28.60 -22.37
CA HIS A 50 -8.31 28.73 -21.29
C HIS A 50 -8.69 28.19 -19.90
N ARG A 51 -8.48 26.88 -19.69
CA ARG A 51 -8.28 26.38 -18.32
C ARG A 51 -6.91 26.81 -17.81
N LYS A 52 -6.90 27.88 -17.00
CA LYS A 52 -5.83 28.17 -16.04
C LYS A 52 -5.51 26.87 -15.25
N PRO A 53 -4.24 26.50 -15.04
CA PRO A 53 -3.91 25.40 -14.14
C PRO A 53 -4.43 25.77 -12.75
N ARG A 54 -5.24 24.88 -12.20
CA ARG A 54 -5.89 25.06 -10.90
C ARG A 54 -4.83 24.87 -9.82
N THR A 55 -4.21 25.97 -9.41
CA THR A 55 -3.40 26.08 -8.22
C THR A 55 -4.30 25.81 -7.01
N GLY A 56 -4.07 24.69 -6.34
CA GLY A 56 -4.82 24.31 -5.15
C GLY A 56 -4.21 23.08 -4.51
N GLN A 57 -3.34 23.33 -3.53
CA GLN A 57 -2.76 22.37 -2.59
C GLN A 57 -1.66 21.47 -3.17
N GLY A 58 -0.58 22.13 -3.56
CA GLY A 58 0.74 21.55 -3.37
C GLY A 58 0.99 21.37 -1.88
N GLU A 59 0.59 20.22 -1.32
CA GLU A 59 1.48 19.61 -0.34
C GLU A 59 2.84 19.53 -1.04
N GLU A 60 3.87 20.13 -0.45
CA GLU A 60 5.26 19.88 -0.81
C GLU A 60 5.47 18.37 -0.81
N ARG A 61 5.21 17.73 -1.95
CA ARG A 61 5.53 16.33 -2.15
C ARG A 61 7.03 16.31 -2.16
N ALA A 62 7.60 16.01 -0.99
CA ALA A 62 9.02 15.77 -0.80
C ALA A 62 9.54 15.03 -2.05
N PRO A 63 10.65 15.49 -2.65
CA PRO A 63 11.13 15.00 -3.93
C PRO A 63 11.13 13.47 -3.89
N ARG A 64 10.50 12.81 -4.87
CA ARG A 64 10.52 11.35 -4.96
C ARG A 64 11.97 10.92 -5.10
N VAL A 65 12.60 10.55 -3.99
CA VAL A 65 14.01 10.20 -4.01
C VAL A 65 14.14 8.82 -4.66
N ARG A 66 14.35 8.82 -5.98
CA ARG A 66 14.70 7.61 -6.74
C ARG A 66 15.97 7.03 -6.13
N GLY A 67 15.93 5.73 -5.80
CA GLY A 67 17.10 5.01 -5.31
C GLY A 67 17.10 4.70 -3.81
N LEU A 68 15.99 4.87 -3.09
CA LEU A 68 15.88 4.40 -1.70
C LEU A 68 16.21 2.90 -1.58
N LEU A 69 15.66 2.05 -2.47
CA LEU A 69 15.97 0.62 -2.51
C LEU A 69 17.48 0.35 -2.62
N LYS A 70 18.18 1.07 -3.51
CA LYS A 70 19.63 0.92 -3.71
C LYS A 70 20.38 1.35 -2.45
N ALA A 71 20.03 2.51 -1.90
CA ALA A 71 20.63 3.01 -0.67
C ALA A 71 20.43 2.03 0.49
N THR A 72 19.25 1.43 0.61
CA THR A 72 18.97 0.39 1.60
C THR A 72 19.86 -0.83 1.37
N LEU A 73 19.96 -1.36 0.15
CA LEU A 73 20.82 -2.51 -0.16
C LEU A 73 22.29 -2.27 0.20
N ASP A 74 22.80 -1.06 -0.06
CA ASP A 74 24.19 -0.72 0.23
C ASP A 74 24.49 -0.71 1.74
N ILE A 75 23.50 -0.37 2.59
CA ILE A 75 23.68 -0.32 4.05
C ILE A 75 23.36 -1.63 4.77
N LEU A 76 22.57 -2.53 4.17
CA LEU A 76 22.22 -3.84 4.75
C LEU A 76 23.43 -4.63 5.29
N PRO A 77 24.58 -4.72 4.61
CA PRO A 77 25.74 -5.47 5.13
C PRO A 77 26.45 -4.77 6.31
N VAL A 78 26.17 -3.48 6.54
CA VAL A 78 26.77 -2.68 7.62
C VAL A 78 25.86 -2.62 8.85
N LEU A 79 24.58 -2.96 8.69
CA LEU A 79 23.61 -3.00 9.77
C LEU A 79 23.91 -4.15 10.75
N PRO A 80 23.46 -4.03 12.01
CA PRO A 80 23.58 -5.10 13.00
C PRO A 80 22.91 -6.39 12.53
N ALA A 81 23.25 -7.52 13.16
CA ALA A 81 22.73 -8.84 12.78
C ALA A 81 21.19 -8.89 12.75
N THR A 82 20.54 -8.17 13.66
CA THR A 82 19.11 -7.90 13.65
C THR A 82 18.88 -6.40 13.67
N PHE A 83 17.91 -5.93 12.88
CA PHE A 83 17.60 -4.51 12.77
C PHE A 83 16.10 -4.29 12.60
N THR A 84 15.64 -3.13 13.03
CA THR A 84 14.27 -2.66 12.83
C THR A 84 14.20 -1.71 11.64
N ARG A 85 12.98 -1.35 11.25
CA ARG A 85 12.76 -0.30 10.24
C ARG A 85 13.42 1.03 10.62
N LEU A 86 13.45 1.37 11.91
CA LEU A 86 14.02 2.63 12.38
C LEU A 86 15.54 2.66 12.20
N ASP A 87 16.21 1.53 12.44
CA ASP A 87 17.66 1.42 12.28
C ASP A 87 18.08 1.60 10.81
N ILE A 88 17.29 1.05 9.89
CA ILE A 88 17.49 1.25 8.44
C ILE A 88 17.35 2.73 8.10
N ILE A 89 16.29 3.39 8.57
CA ILE A 89 16.06 4.82 8.30
C ILE A 89 17.24 5.63 8.82
N ALA A 90 17.61 5.45 10.09
CA ALA A 90 18.72 6.16 10.71
C ALA A 90 20.02 5.99 9.91
N LYS A 91 20.34 4.75 9.50
CA LYS A 91 21.57 4.47 8.78
C LYS A 91 21.56 4.97 7.33
N VAL A 92 20.40 4.94 6.65
CA VAL A 92 20.25 5.56 5.33
C VAL A 92 20.44 7.07 5.42
N GLU A 93 19.87 7.73 6.43
CA GLU A 93 20.01 9.17 6.61
C GLU A 93 21.45 9.59 6.96
N GLU A 94 22.16 8.78 7.75
CA GLU A 94 23.58 8.97 8.08
C GLU A 94 24.46 8.82 6.83
N THR A 95 24.26 7.75 6.06
CA THR A 95 25.10 7.42 4.89
C THR A 95 24.78 8.30 3.69
N TYR A 96 23.51 8.69 3.54
CA TYR A 96 23.00 9.44 2.40
C TYR A 96 22.16 10.63 2.89
N PRO A 97 22.80 11.77 3.19
CA PRO A 97 22.14 12.97 3.72
C PRO A 97 20.97 13.49 2.86
N LYS A 98 20.97 13.18 1.56
CA LYS A 98 19.88 13.50 0.62
C LYS A 98 18.51 12.93 1.04
N PHE A 99 18.49 11.85 1.82
CA PHE A 99 17.26 11.23 2.30
C PHE A 99 16.81 11.75 3.67
N LYS A 100 17.62 12.53 4.38
CA LYS A 100 17.33 13.00 5.74
C LYS A 100 16.00 13.75 5.78
N GLY A 101 15.04 13.26 6.57
CA GLY A 101 13.69 13.82 6.69
C GLY A 101 12.78 13.65 5.47
N ASN A 102 13.28 13.03 4.39
CA ASN A 102 12.56 12.84 3.13
C ASN A 102 12.07 11.39 2.92
N ILE A 103 12.41 10.47 3.83
CA ILE A 103 11.97 9.06 3.74
C ILE A 103 10.52 8.97 4.21
N ARG A 104 9.62 8.71 3.27
CA ARG A 104 8.21 8.44 3.59
C ARG A 104 8.06 7.04 4.21
N PRO A 105 7.24 6.87 5.27
CA PRO A 105 6.99 5.57 5.89
C PRO A 105 6.47 4.51 4.89
N ASP A 106 5.59 4.92 3.98
CA ASP A 106 5.04 4.04 2.94
C ASP A 106 6.12 3.55 1.98
N SER A 107 7.02 4.44 1.56
CA SER A 107 8.13 4.08 0.67
C SER A 107 9.08 3.08 1.33
N MET A 108 9.36 3.25 2.63
CA MET A 108 10.14 2.27 3.38
C MET A 108 9.41 0.93 3.49
N ARG A 109 8.10 0.92 3.78
CA ARG A 109 7.29 -0.30 3.84
C ARG A 109 7.30 -1.06 2.52
N THR A 110 7.11 -0.36 1.39
CA THR A 110 7.19 -0.98 0.05
C THR A 110 8.57 -1.54 -0.23
N THR A 111 9.63 -0.82 0.18
CA THR A 111 11.02 -1.26 0.02
C THR A 111 11.30 -2.53 0.82
N LEU A 112 10.89 -2.58 2.09
CA LEU A 112 11.05 -3.77 2.93
C LEU A 112 10.26 -4.97 2.40
N LYS A 113 9.02 -4.76 1.95
CA LYS A 113 8.22 -5.83 1.34
C LYS A 113 8.94 -6.44 0.12
N ARG A 114 9.52 -5.59 -0.73
CA ARG A 114 10.29 -6.04 -1.89
C ARG A 114 11.54 -6.80 -1.49
N LEU A 115 12.28 -6.34 -0.47
CA LEU A 115 13.47 -7.03 0.03
C LEU A 115 13.14 -8.40 0.65
N LEU A 116 11.96 -8.54 1.26
CA LEU A 116 11.44 -9.82 1.75
C LEU A 116 11.06 -10.74 0.59
N GLU A 117 10.33 -10.24 -0.41
CA GLU A 117 9.96 -10.98 -1.63
C GLU A 117 11.20 -11.44 -2.40
N ASP A 118 12.23 -10.61 -2.46
CA ASP A 118 13.51 -10.91 -3.11
C ASP A 118 14.41 -11.85 -2.27
N GLY A 119 13.99 -12.20 -1.04
CA GLY A 119 14.74 -13.06 -0.10
C GLY A 119 16.05 -12.44 0.40
N THR A 120 16.18 -11.12 0.36
CA THR A 120 17.39 -10.40 0.79
C THR A 120 17.40 -10.16 2.30
N ILE A 121 16.20 -10.07 2.89
CA ILE A 121 16.01 -9.97 4.33
C ILE A 121 14.96 -10.98 4.76
N GLU A 122 14.98 -11.36 6.03
CA GLU A 122 13.97 -12.22 6.66
C GLU A 122 13.39 -11.52 7.89
N VAL A 123 12.12 -11.83 8.20
CA VAL A 123 11.50 -11.41 9.46
C VAL A 123 11.92 -12.41 10.54
N VAL A 124 12.59 -11.93 11.58
CA VAL A 124 12.96 -12.74 12.75
C VAL A 124 11.83 -12.69 13.80
N GLU A 125 11.19 -11.53 13.95
CA GLU A 125 10.07 -11.34 14.86
C GLU A 125 8.99 -10.50 14.15
N GLU A 126 7.77 -11.02 14.09
CA GLU A 126 6.62 -10.29 13.54
C GLU A 126 6.25 -9.11 14.43
N SER A 127 5.79 -8.01 13.81
CA SER A 127 5.26 -6.88 14.57
C SER A 127 3.99 -7.31 15.31
N SER A 128 4.02 -7.26 16.64
CA SER A 128 2.87 -7.53 17.49
C SER A 128 2.50 -6.28 18.28
N GLY A 129 1.36 -5.67 17.93
CA GLY A 129 0.85 -4.44 18.54
C GLY A 129 1.87 -3.29 18.50
N PRO A 130 2.37 -2.79 19.65
CA PRO A 130 3.34 -1.70 19.72
C PRO A 130 4.78 -2.14 19.37
N LYS A 131 5.06 -3.44 19.29
CA LYS A 131 6.41 -3.94 19.01
C LYS A 131 6.71 -3.86 17.52
N PRO A 132 7.82 -3.20 17.12
CA PRO A 132 8.22 -3.17 15.71
C PRO A 132 8.68 -4.56 15.26
N ALA A 133 8.46 -4.88 13.98
CA ALA A 133 9.02 -6.08 13.39
C ALA A 133 10.55 -5.99 13.35
N VAL A 134 11.19 -7.13 13.63
CA VAL A 134 12.65 -7.28 13.61
C VAL A 134 13.03 -8.08 12.38
N TYR A 135 14.01 -7.57 11.64
CA TYR A 135 14.49 -8.14 10.40
C TYR A 135 15.95 -8.57 10.55
N ARG A 136 16.36 -9.51 9.71
CA ARG A 136 17.76 -9.95 9.57
C ARG A 136 18.15 -9.89 8.11
N TYR A 137 19.37 -9.44 7.84
CA TYR A 137 19.94 -9.50 6.49
C TYR A 137 20.38 -10.93 6.19
N VAL A 138 19.86 -11.49 5.10
CA VAL A 138 20.30 -12.76 4.56
C VAL A 138 21.16 -12.43 3.36
N LYS A 139 22.48 -12.50 3.54
CA LYS A 139 23.42 -12.39 2.43
C LYS A 139 23.04 -13.48 1.45
N LYS A 140 22.43 -13.08 0.33
CA LYS A 140 21.95 -14.00 -0.71
C LYS A 140 23.14 -14.84 -1.16
N GLY A 141 23.26 -16.04 -0.61
CA GLY A 141 24.03 -17.09 -1.21
C GLY A 141 23.38 -17.38 -2.55
N VAL A 142 24.19 -17.61 -3.56
CA VAL A 142 23.76 -18.10 -4.87
C VAL A 142 23.12 -19.47 -4.65
N GLU A 143 21.86 -19.52 -4.23
CA GLU A 143 21.07 -20.74 -4.37
C GLU A 143 20.56 -20.77 -5.80
N SER A 144 21.43 -21.33 -6.65
CA SER A 144 21.07 -21.96 -7.90
C SER A 144 19.78 -22.75 -7.71
N LYS A 145 18.72 -22.34 -8.40
CA LYS A 145 17.74 -23.31 -8.86
C LYS A 145 18.46 -24.24 -9.85
N MET A 146 18.91 -25.39 -9.36
CA MET A 146 19.04 -26.60 -10.18
C MET A 146 17.78 -27.45 -9.99
#